data_AF-A0A1H0Q985-F1
#
_entry.id   AF-A0A1H0Q985-F1
#
_cell.length_a   1.000
_cell.length_b   1.000
_cell.length_c   1.000
_cell.angle_alpha   90.00
_cell.angle_beta   90.00
_cell.angle_gamma   90.00
#
_symmetry.space_group_name_H-M   'P 1'
#
loop_
_entity.id
_entity.type
_entity.pdbx_description
1 polymer ?
#
loop_
_entity_poly.entity_id
_entity_poly.type
_entity_poly.pdbx_seq_one_letter_code
_entity_poly.pdbx_strand_id
1 'polypeptide(L)'
;MLRKLKALFKAKKVETKSEALEERMERIAREIADLSEVYVILSTSQADMQNGLSIPFVGIHKESKILFFFDSYEKAKNYLDKNGYEVLEGIHAIGKLTKDSPLHSFQNVLNIAWGLGVDWFEFNPMEPDANGFNIGWFLQEMNLMTELTVLASGDKIKEQMENGDTSISLHFNPIPIVDFKNPFAISEEREKQLQQGIFADHGDFSETIVYYCEQCSLCETCYLVEFLNLVILPKAREMQKEDDLKYFDYIRSIIQIAIEVTLPSQKLFVLKDRESQEVLIKNNNLYVLYTDLFKYMGHYDYQAVTLAEVAEIIREKGVENICVTNGPGPVALISAKGIEKDY
;
A
#
# COMPACT_ATOMS: atom_id res chain seq x y z
N MET A 1 17.43 -35.14 -68.10
CA MET A 1 16.25 -34.30 -67.76
C MET A 1 16.03 -34.13 -66.24
N LEU A 2 17.03 -34.32 -65.37
CA LEU A 2 16.87 -34.20 -63.90
C LEU A 2 17.95 -33.35 -63.19
N ARG A 3 18.73 -32.56 -63.94
CA ARG A 3 19.78 -31.67 -63.38
C ARG A 3 19.56 -30.17 -63.65
N LYS A 4 18.46 -29.78 -64.31
CA LYS A 4 18.08 -28.37 -64.55
C LYS A 4 16.88 -27.87 -63.73
N LEU A 5 16.33 -28.69 -62.81
CA LEU A 5 15.21 -28.32 -61.92
C LEU A 5 15.60 -28.16 -60.44
N LYS A 6 16.87 -28.41 -60.08
CA LYS A 6 17.39 -28.21 -58.71
C LYS A 6 18.04 -26.84 -58.47
N ALA A 7 18.10 -25.98 -59.48
CA ALA A 7 18.67 -24.63 -59.38
C ALA A 7 17.60 -23.52 -59.22
N LEU A 8 16.32 -23.87 -59.04
CA LEU A 8 15.21 -22.93 -58.87
C LEU A 8 14.55 -22.94 -57.48
N PHE A 9 15.07 -23.75 -56.54
CA PHE A 9 14.50 -23.89 -55.19
C PHE A 9 15.55 -24.05 -54.08
N LYS A 10 16.59 -23.20 -54.10
CA LYS A 10 17.45 -23.01 -52.92
C LYS A 10 17.95 -21.57 -52.95
N ALA A 11 17.76 -20.87 -51.82
CA ALA A 11 18.11 -19.46 -51.58
C ALA A 11 17.15 -18.40 -52.15
N LYS A 12 15.91 -18.31 -51.62
CA LYS A 12 15.20 -17.00 -51.48
C LYS A 12 13.90 -17.00 -50.66
N LYS A 13 13.73 -17.86 -49.65
CA LYS A 13 12.45 -17.87 -48.91
C LYS A 13 12.49 -18.18 -47.41
N VAL A 14 13.63 -17.95 -46.74
CA VAL A 14 13.71 -18.08 -45.26
C VAL A 14 14.34 -16.85 -44.58
N GLU A 15 15.16 -16.02 -45.24
CA GLU A 15 15.76 -14.82 -44.60
C GLU A 15 14.82 -13.60 -44.55
N THR A 16 13.94 -13.41 -45.54
CA THR A 16 13.13 -12.17 -45.66
C THR A 16 11.98 -12.04 -44.64
N LYS A 17 11.57 -13.13 -43.99
CA LYS A 17 10.60 -13.08 -42.89
C LYS A 17 11.24 -12.78 -41.53
N SER A 18 12.55 -13.04 -41.40
CA SER A 18 13.34 -12.82 -40.19
C SER A 18 13.70 -11.34 -40.06
N GLU A 19 14.28 -10.78 -41.12
CA GLU A 19 14.70 -9.36 -41.17
C GLU A 19 13.50 -8.41 -40.97
N ALA A 20 12.37 -8.66 -41.65
CA ALA A 20 11.18 -7.83 -41.49
C ALA A 20 10.51 -7.93 -40.11
N LEU A 21 10.76 -9.02 -39.37
CA LEU A 21 10.27 -9.19 -37.99
C LEU A 21 11.20 -8.50 -36.99
N GLU A 22 12.51 -8.64 -37.16
CA GLU A 22 13.53 -7.96 -36.35
C GLU A 22 13.41 -6.44 -36.51
N GLU A 23 13.35 -5.91 -37.73
CA GLU A 23 13.13 -4.48 -38.00
C GLU A 23 11.83 -3.96 -37.36
N ARG A 24 10.78 -4.80 -37.35
CA ARG A 24 9.52 -4.45 -36.70
C ARG A 24 9.68 -4.42 -35.18
N MET A 25 10.37 -5.40 -34.60
CA MET A 25 10.61 -5.47 -33.15
C MET A 25 11.48 -4.31 -32.66
N GLU A 26 12.55 -3.97 -33.38
CA GLU A 26 13.39 -2.81 -33.09
C GLU A 26 12.62 -1.50 -33.17
N ARG A 27 11.73 -1.35 -34.17
CA ARG A 27 10.89 -0.15 -34.28
C ARG A 27 9.95 -0.02 -33.08
N ILE A 28 9.27 -1.09 -32.68
CA ILE A 28 8.38 -1.09 -31.52
C ILE A 28 9.19 -0.82 -30.24
N ALA A 29 10.36 -1.44 -30.09
CA ALA A 29 11.23 -1.23 -28.94
C ALA A 29 11.65 0.24 -28.82
N ARG A 30 11.98 0.88 -29.95
CA ARG A 30 12.32 2.31 -30.01
C ARG A 30 11.14 3.20 -29.65
N GLU A 31 9.95 2.90 -30.18
CA GLU A 31 8.72 3.61 -29.82
C GLU A 31 8.45 3.55 -28.31
N ILE A 32 8.64 2.38 -27.68
CA ILE A 32 8.48 2.21 -26.22
C ILE A 32 9.57 2.96 -25.45
N ALA A 33 10.83 2.83 -25.86
CA ALA A 33 11.97 3.52 -25.23
C ALA A 33 11.84 5.05 -25.30
N ASP A 34 11.16 5.58 -26.32
CA ASP A 34 10.98 7.00 -26.53
C ASP A 34 9.82 7.64 -25.76
N LEU A 35 8.94 6.83 -25.15
CA LEU A 35 7.82 7.32 -24.35
C LEU A 35 8.29 8.26 -23.23
N SER A 36 7.61 9.40 -23.09
CA SER A 36 7.87 10.37 -22.02
C SER A 36 7.41 9.86 -20.66
N GLU A 37 6.39 8.99 -20.64
CA GLU A 37 5.85 8.38 -19.45
C GLU A 37 5.44 6.92 -19.69
N VAL A 38 5.62 6.09 -18.66
CA VAL A 38 5.26 4.68 -18.64
C VAL A 38 4.69 4.37 -17.25
N TYR A 39 3.67 3.52 -17.18
CA TYR A 39 3.07 3.07 -15.93
C TYR A 39 3.56 1.66 -15.59
N VAL A 40 3.74 1.36 -14.32
CA VAL A 40 4.26 0.07 -13.83
C VAL A 40 3.39 -0.46 -12.70
N ILE A 41 3.19 -1.78 -12.66
CA ILE A 41 2.53 -2.42 -11.51
C ILE A 41 3.49 -2.45 -10.32
N LEU A 42 3.00 -2.02 -9.17
CA LEU A 42 3.73 -2.05 -7.90
C LEU A 42 3.22 -3.18 -7.00
N SER A 43 4.06 -3.58 -6.04
CA SER A 43 3.76 -4.67 -5.11
C SER A 43 2.91 -4.16 -3.93
N THR A 44 1.65 -4.60 -3.84
CA THR A 44 0.79 -4.30 -2.68
C THR A 44 1.39 -4.83 -1.37
N SER A 45 2.03 -6.00 -1.40
CA SER A 45 2.63 -6.63 -0.21
C SER A 45 3.94 -6.01 0.27
N GLN A 46 4.54 -5.11 -0.53
CA GLN A 46 5.73 -4.34 -0.16
C GLN A 46 5.46 -2.84 -0.16
N ALA A 47 4.19 -2.45 -0.16
CA ALA A 47 3.79 -1.06 -0.13
C ALA A 47 3.89 -0.48 1.29
N ASP A 48 4.46 0.71 1.38
CA ASP A 48 4.24 1.64 2.47
C ASP A 48 2.97 2.43 2.16
N MET A 49 1.83 1.91 2.63
CA MET A 49 0.52 2.55 2.47
C MET A 49 0.31 3.72 3.44
N GLN A 50 1.26 4.05 4.31
CA GLN A 50 1.19 5.31 5.07
C GLN A 50 1.65 6.48 4.19
N ASN A 51 2.69 6.27 3.39
CA ASN A 51 3.31 7.29 2.54
C ASN A 51 2.98 7.14 1.03
N GLY A 52 2.26 6.08 0.64
CA GLY A 52 1.89 5.85 -0.76
C GLY A 52 3.06 5.45 -1.64
N LEU A 53 4.01 4.69 -1.10
CA LEU A 53 5.21 4.25 -1.80
C LEU A 53 5.17 2.73 -1.94
N SER A 54 5.67 2.19 -3.05
CA SER A 54 5.88 0.75 -3.22
C SER A 54 7.02 0.50 -4.22
N ILE A 55 7.35 -0.76 -4.49
CA ILE A 55 8.34 -1.14 -5.49
C ILE A 55 7.67 -1.91 -6.64
N PRO A 56 8.29 -2.01 -7.83
CA PRO A 56 7.78 -2.81 -8.93
C PRO A 56 7.43 -4.24 -8.51
N PHE A 57 6.24 -4.70 -8.92
CA PHE A 57 5.84 -6.08 -8.75
C PHE A 57 6.58 -6.96 -9.76
N VAL A 58 7.30 -7.96 -9.27
CA VAL A 58 7.96 -8.96 -10.10
C VAL A 58 7.13 -10.24 -10.13
N GLY A 59 6.52 -10.51 -11.29
CA GLY A 59 5.81 -11.76 -11.54
C GLY A 59 6.74 -12.90 -11.90
N ILE A 60 6.21 -14.14 -11.91
CA ILE A 60 6.92 -15.32 -12.40
C ILE A 60 6.09 -15.93 -13.54
N HIS A 61 6.71 -16.07 -14.72
CA HIS A 61 6.10 -16.74 -15.86
C HIS A 61 7.08 -17.76 -16.46
N LYS A 62 6.70 -19.04 -16.47
CA LYS A 62 7.54 -20.15 -16.97
C LYS A 62 8.98 -20.09 -16.44
N GLU A 63 9.11 -19.97 -15.13
CA GLU A 63 10.39 -19.86 -14.38
C GLU A 63 11.16 -18.55 -14.57
N SER A 64 10.76 -17.68 -15.51
CA SER A 64 11.35 -16.35 -15.70
C SER A 64 10.69 -15.30 -14.80
N LYS A 65 11.48 -14.35 -14.32
CA LYS A 65 10.97 -13.16 -13.62
C LYS A 65 10.55 -12.08 -14.63
N ILE A 66 9.36 -11.50 -14.43
CA ILE A 66 8.74 -10.55 -15.37
C ILE A 66 8.27 -9.27 -14.67
N LEU A 67 8.44 -8.13 -15.35
CA LEU A 67 7.77 -6.86 -15.04
C LEU A 67 6.65 -6.53 -16.03
N PHE A 68 5.69 -5.72 -15.61
CA PHE A 68 4.55 -5.29 -16.43
C PHE A 68 4.50 -3.77 -16.54
N PHE A 69 4.51 -3.27 -17.78
CA PHE A 69 4.51 -1.85 -18.11
C PHE A 69 3.37 -1.48 -19.06
N PHE A 70 2.94 -0.22 -19.01
CA PHE A 70 1.81 0.28 -19.79
C PHE A 70 2.05 1.71 -20.29
N ASP A 71 1.48 2.06 -21.45
CA ASP A 71 1.50 3.44 -21.96
C ASP A 71 0.49 4.37 -21.28
N SER A 72 -0.41 3.83 -20.47
CA SER A 72 -1.49 4.59 -19.83
C SER A 72 -1.94 3.96 -18.52
N TYR A 73 -2.36 4.82 -17.59
CA TYR A 73 -2.89 4.40 -16.30
C TYR A 73 -4.11 3.48 -16.44
N GLU A 74 -5.03 3.79 -17.36
CA GLU A 74 -6.25 3.01 -17.57
C GLU A 74 -5.96 1.57 -18.03
N LYS A 75 -4.96 1.35 -18.89
CA LYS A 75 -4.55 -0.01 -19.26
C LYS A 75 -3.97 -0.77 -18.06
N ALA A 76 -3.11 -0.12 -17.27
CA ALA A 76 -2.54 -0.72 -16.07
C ALA A 76 -3.63 -1.12 -15.06
N LYS A 77 -4.59 -0.22 -14.81
CA LYS A 77 -5.74 -0.47 -13.93
C LYS A 77 -6.60 -1.62 -14.44
N ASN A 78 -6.98 -1.60 -15.72
CA ASN A 78 -7.76 -2.68 -16.34
C ASN A 78 -7.03 -4.04 -16.24
N TYR A 79 -5.71 -4.05 -16.35
CA TYR A 79 -4.91 -5.26 -16.17
C TYR A 79 -5.01 -5.80 -14.73
N LEU A 80 -4.88 -4.93 -13.71
CA LEU A 80 -5.02 -5.33 -12.31
C LEU A 80 -6.41 -5.92 -12.03
N ASP A 81 -7.47 -5.24 -12.48
CA ASP A 81 -8.86 -5.65 -12.28
C ASP A 81 -9.15 -7.01 -12.95
N LYS A 82 -8.69 -7.23 -14.19
CA LYS A 82 -8.90 -8.49 -14.93
C LYS A 82 -8.15 -9.68 -14.35
N ASN A 83 -7.01 -9.45 -13.70
CA ASN A 83 -6.15 -10.50 -13.17
C ASN A 83 -6.31 -10.71 -11.65
N GLY A 84 -7.26 -10.01 -11.01
CA GLY A 84 -7.57 -10.20 -9.60
C GLY A 84 -6.44 -9.77 -8.66
N TYR A 85 -5.63 -8.78 -9.07
CA TYR A 85 -4.66 -8.19 -8.17
C TYR A 85 -5.36 -7.48 -7.02
N GLU A 86 -4.72 -7.48 -5.86
CA GLU A 86 -5.31 -6.91 -4.66
C GLU A 86 -5.40 -5.38 -4.72
N VAL A 87 -6.57 -4.86 -4.36
CA VAL A 87 -6.88 -3.43 -4.26
C VAL A 87 -7.22 -3.12 -2.80
N LEU A 88 -6.36 -2.35 -2.12
CA LEU A 88 -6.54 -1.98 -0.71
C LEU A 88 -7.27 -0.64 -0.62
N GLU A 89 -8.45 -0.61 0.01
CA GLU A 89 -9.28 0.61 0.14
C GLU A 89 -9.50 1.36 -1.18
N GLY A 90 -9.66 0.63 -2.29
CA GLY A 90 -9.85 1.21 -3.62
C GLY A 90 -8.56 1.74 -4.28
N ILE A 91 -7.40 1.50 -3.69
CA ILE A 91 -6.09 1.95 -4.19
C ILE A 91 -5.47 0.86 -5.06
N HIS A 92 -5.29 1.17 -6.33
CA HIS A 92 -4.51 0.36 -7.28
C HIS A 92 -3.02 0.68 -7.13
N ALA A 93 -2.21 -0.32 -6.84
CA ALA A 93 -0.75 -0.18 -6.70
C ALA A 93 -0.09 0.02 -8.08
N ILE A 94 -0.19 1.23 -8.63
CA ILE A 94 0.36 1.61 -9.94
C ILE A 94 1.28 2.80 -9.75
N GLY A 95 2.51 2.69 -10.27
CA GLY A 95 3.48 3.77 -10.30
C GLY A 95 3.52 4.45 -11.67
N LYS A 96 3.94 5.72 -11.69
CA LYS A 96 4.26 6.44 -12.92
C LYS A 96 5.76 6.67 -13.03
N LEU A 97 6.32 6.29 -14.17
CA LEU A 97 7.71 6.50 -14.53
C LEU A 97 7.80 7.60 -15.58
N THR A 98 8.72 8.54 -15.40
CA THR A 98 8.95 9.64 -16.34
C THR A 98 10.37 9.61 -16.88
N LYS A 99 10.53 9.86 -18.18
CA LYS A 99 11.82 9.74 -18.89
C LYS A 99 12.95 10.54 -18.23
N ASP A 100 12.63 11.74 -17.76
CA ASP A 100 13.60 12.67 -17.16
C ASP A 100 13.87 12.42 -15.66
N SER A 101 13.19 11.46 -15.03
CA SER A 101 13.41 11.16 -13.62
C SER A 101 14.68 10.30 -13.42
N PRO A 102 15.65 10.75 -12.60
CA PRO A 102 16.85 9.96 -12.35
C PRO A 102 16.55 8.66 -11.59
N LEU A 103 15.54 8.68 -10.71
CA LEU A 103 15.17 7.53 -9.89
C LEU A 103 14.06 6.68 -10.51
N HIS A 104 13.04 7.34 -11.08
CA HIS A 104 11.80 6.72 -11.54
C HIS A 104 11.65 6.82 -13.06
N SER A 105 12.73 6.63 -13.82
CA SER A 105 12.63 6.45 -15.27
C SER A 105 12.44 4.98 -15.62
N PHE A 106 11.79 4.73 -16.75
CA PHE A 106 11.66 3.39 -17.34
C PHE A 106 13.03 2.72 -17.49
N GLN A 107 14.01 3.48 -17.98
CA GLN A 107 15.40 3.06 -18.10
C GLN A 107 16.01 2.61 -16.76
N ASN A 108 15.94 3.43 -15.70
CA ASN A 108 16.56 3.08 -14.42
C ASN A 108 15.90 1.84 -13.80
N VAL A 109 14.56 1.74 -13.87
CA VAL A 109 13.82 0.56 -13.40
C VAL A 109 14.25 -0.71 -14.13
N LEU A 110 14.39 -0.67 -15.46
CA LEU A 110 14.86 -1.82 -16.23
C LEU A 110 16.30 -2.22 -15.89
N ASN A 111 17.21 -1.26 -15.74
CA ASN A 111 18.60 -1.56 -15.36
C ASN A 111 18.68 -2.21 -13.97
N ILE A 112 17.91 -1.71 -12.98
CA ILE A 112 17.81 -2.33 -11.65
C ILE A 112 17.21 -3.73 -11.75
N ALA A 113 16.12 -3.90 -12.50
CA ALA A 113 15.47 -5.18 -12.68
C ALA A 113 16.44 -6.22 -13.27
N TRP A 114 17.20 -5.85 -14.29
CA TRP A 114 18.20 -6.70 -14.90
C TRP A 114 19.30 -7.10 -13.91
N GLY A 115 19.81 -6.15 -13.11
CA GLY A 115 20.78 -6.44 -12.06
C GLY A 115 20.23 -7.36 -10.94
N LEU A 116 18.92 -7.34 -10.70
CA LEU A 116 18.22 -8.24 -9.77
C LEU A 116 17.89 -9.62 -10.39
N GLY A 117 18.29 -9.86 -11.64
CA GLY A 117 18.02 -11.09 -12.37
C GLY A 117 16.57 -11.21 -12.83
N VAL A 118 15.91 -10.08 -13.15
CA VAL A 118 14.66 -10.08 -13.92
C VAL A 118 15.00 -10.21 -15.40
N ASP A 119 14.36 -11.18 -16.06
CA ASP A 119 14.73 -11.59 -17.41
C ASP A 119 13.94 -10.83 -18.49
N TRP A 120 12.67 -10.54 -18.22
CA TRP A 120 11.71 -10.08 -19.21
C TRP A 120 10.82 -8.95 -18.69
N PHE A 121 10.26 -8.18 -19.60
CA PHE A 121 9.10 -7.35 -19.31
C PHE A 121 8.04 -7.51 -20.39
N GLU A 122 6.78 -7.33 -20.01
CA GLU A 122 5.65 -7.21 -20.91
C GLU A 122 5.16 -5.76 -20.93
N PHE A 123 4.91 -5.25 -22.13
CA PHE A 123 4.36 -3.93 -22.40
C PHE A 123 2.92 -4.07 -22.91
N ASN A 124 1.98 -3.38 -22.27
CA ASN A 124 0.53 -3.47 -22.54
C ASN A 124 0.01 -4.93 -22.62
N PRO A 125 0.32 -5.81 -21.64
CA PRO A 125 -0.19 -7.17 -21.64
C PRO A 125 -1.72 -7.22 -21.76
N MET A 126 -2.22 -8.19 -22.51
CA MET A 126 -3.65 -8.40 -22.82
C MET A 126 -4.31 -7.35 -23.74
N GLU A 127 -3.54 -6.41 -24.28
CA GLU A 127 -4.01 -5.45 -25.29
C GLU A 127 -3.58 -5.85 -26.71
N PRO A 128 -4.21 -5.31 -27.78
CA PRO A 128 -3.83 -5.63 -29.16
C PRO A 128 -2.38 -5.25 -29.52
N ASP A 129 -1.81 -4.30 -28.80
CA ASP A 129 -0.44 -3.80 -28.90
C ASP A 129 0.50 -4.41 -27.85
N ALA A 130 0.13 -5.55 -27.27
CA ALA A 130 0.97 -6.28 -26.32
C ALA A 130 2.30 -6.72 -26.95
N ASN A 131 3.41 -6.45 -26.26
CA ASN A 131 4.74 -6.89 -26.66
C ASN A 131 5.56 -7.35 -25.45
N GLY A 132 6.39 -8.38 -25.61
CA GLY A 132 7.28 -8.87 -24.57
C GLY A 132 8.74 -8.81 -25.02
N PHE A 133 9.62 -8.33 -24.15
CA PHE A 133 11.05 -8.16 -24.47
C PHE A 133 11.93 -8.74 -23.37
N ASN A 134 13.03 -9.37 -23.77
CA ASN A 134 14.11 -9.67 -22.85
C ASN A 134 14.77 -8.35 -22.44
N ILE A 135 14.92 -8.12 -21.13
CA ILE A 135 15.41 -6.83 -20.61
C ILE A 135 16.84 -6.57 -21.09
N GLY A 136 17.73 -7.57 -21.05
CA GLY A 136 19.12 -7.43 -21.48
C GLY A 136 19.25 -7.04 -22.95
N TRP A 137 18.50 -7.73 -23.83
CA TRP A 137 18.44 -7.36 -25.25
C TRP A 137 17.91 -5.94 -25.44
N PHE A 138 16.80 -5.58 -24.80
CA PHE A 138 16.16 -4.28 -24.96
C PHE A 138 17.09 -3.14 -24.52
N LEU A 139 17.74 -3.27 -23.36
CA LEU A 139 18.68 -2.29 -22.85
C LEU A 139 19.89 -2.11 -23.77
N GLN A 140 20.40 -3.21 -24.34
CA GLN A 140 21.52 -3.18 -25.27
C GLN A 140 21.13 -2.53 -26.61
N GLU A 141 20.05 -3.00 -27.23
CA GLU A 141 19.64 -2.57 -28.57
C GLU A 141 19.20 -1.10 -28.58
N MET A 142 18.53 -0.64 -27.53
CA MET A 142 18.08 0.75 -27.39
C MET A 142 19.16 1.68 -26.80
N ASN A 143 20.36 1.16 -26.51
CA ASN A 143 21.46 1.91 -25.90
C ASN A 143 21.05 2.60 -24.57
N LEU A 144 20.35 1.85 -23.71
CA LEU A 144 19.81 2.31 -22.42
C LEU A 144 20.57 1.78 -21.20
N MET A 145 21.68 1.07 -21.42
CA MET A 145 22.56 0.60 -20.34
C MET A 145 23.26 1.79 -19.67
N THR A 146 23.06 1.97 -18.36
CA THR A 146 23.63 3.10 -17.59
C THR A 146 24.12 2.69 -16.21
N GLU A 147 24.84 3.59 -15.55
CA GLU A 147 25.11 3.46 -14.12
C GLU A 147 23.79 3.43 -13.34
N LEU A 148 23.70 2.52 -12.37
CA LEU A 148 22.51 2.31 -11.56
C LEU A 148 22.37 3.44 -10.54
N THR A 149 21.19 4.05 -10.49
CA THR A 149 20.86 5.00 -9.42
C THR A 149 19.94 4.32 -8.42
N VAL A 150 20.46 4.01 -7.22
CA VAL A 150 19.75 3.31 -6.14
C VAL A 150 19.80 4.16 -4.87
N LEU A 151 18.67 4.28 -4.18
CA LEU A 151 18.58 4.93 -2.88
C LEU A 151 19.08 3.99 -1.79
N ALA A 152 19.90 4.48 -0.86
CA ALA A 152 20.29 3.75 0.34
C ALA A 152 19.96 4.56 1.59
N SER A 153 19.52 3.89 2.65
CA SER A 153 19.31 4.54 3.95
C SER A 153 20.64 5.02 4.52
N GLY A 154 20.64 6.17 5.21
CA GLY A 154 21.85 6.73 5.84
C GLY A 154 22.54 5.77 6.81
N ASP A 155 21.77 4.97 7.55
CA ASP A 155 22.32 3.96 8.48
C ASP A 155 23.09 2.85 7.75
N LYS A 156 22.55 2.33 6.63
CA LYS A 156 23.27 1.37 5.78
C LYS A 156 24.55 1.96 5.20
N ILE A 157 24.52 3.21 4.74
CA ILE A 157 25.72 3.89 4.23
C ILE A 157 26.76 4.01 5.34
N LYS A 158 26.33 4.36 6.55
CA LYS A 158 27.20 4.49 7.72
C LYS A 158 27.80 3.14 8.14
N GLU A 159 26.99 2.09 8.22
CA GLU A 159 27.43 0.72 8.53
C GLU A 159 28.45 0.23 7.50
N GLN A 160 28.24 0.53 6.22
CA GLN A 160 29.18 0.22 5.13
C GLN A 160 30.51 0.98 5.27
N MET A 161 30.46 2.27 5.61
CA MET A 161 31.66 3.07 5.89
C MET A 161 32.46 2.54 7.08
N GLU A 162 31.79 1.98 8.10
CA GLU A 162 32.41 1.42 9.30
C GLU A 162 32.98 0.01 9.06
N ASN A 163 32.31 -0.82 8.25
CA ASN A 163 32.69 -2.22 8.00
C ASN A 163 33.63 -2.42 6.80
N GLY A 164 33.87 -1.37 6.00
CA GLY A 164 34.73 -1.44 4.81
C GLY A 164 34.13 -2.23 3.63
N ASP A 165 32.82 -2.54 3.69
CA ASP A 165 32.10 -3.17 2.59
C ASP A 165 31.66 -2.10 1.59
N THR A 166 32.12 -2.22 0.35
CA THR A 166 31.84 -1.26 -0.73
C THR A 166 30.61 -1.63 -1.55
N SER A 167 29.96 -2.77 -1.28
CA SER A 167 28.87 -3.25 -2.10
C SER A 167 27.50 -2.82 -1.56
N ILE A 168 26.77 -2.01 -2.33
CA ILE A 168 25.37 -1.69 -2.05
C ILE A 168 24.53 -2.86 -2.58
N SER A 169 23.78 -3.51 -1.69
CA SER A 169 22.79 -4.51 -2.10
C SER A 169 21.80 -3.84 -3.05
N LEU A 170 21.70 -4.36 -4.26
CA LEU A 170 20.76 -3.87 -5.25
C LEU A 170 19.33 -4.10 -4.77
N HIS A 171 18.48 -3.11 -4.97
CA HIS A 171 17.04 -3.20 -4.76
C HIS A 171 16.34 -2.15 -5.62
N PHE A 172 15.02 -2.29 -5.81
CA PHE A 172 14.22 -1.26 -6.44
C PHE A 172 14.13 -0.01 -5.57
N ASN A 173 14.12 1.16 -6.21
CA ASN A 173 13.77 2.41 -5.55
C ASN A 173 12.27 2.41 -5.24
N PRO A 174 11.84 2.96 -4.09
CA PRO A 174 10.43 3.22 -3.83
C PRO A 174 9.85 4.18 -4.87
N ILE A 175 8.72 3.81 -5.47
CA ILE A 175 7.98 4.57 -6.48
C ILE A 175 6.64 5.01 -5.84
N PRO A 176 6.26 6.29 -5.98
CA PRO A 176 4.94 6.77 -5.56
C PRO A 176 3.80 6.10 -6.32
N ILE A 177 2.77 5.69 -5.59
CA ILE A 177 1.51 5.24 -6.15
C ILE A 177 0.78 6.47 -6.73
N VAL A 178 0.30 6.34 -7.97
CA VAL A 178 -0.40 7.42 -8.68
C VAL A 178 -1.64 7.86 -7.90
N ASP A 179 -1.79 9.18 -7.76
CA ASP A 179 -2.92 9.84 -7.07
C ASP A 179 -3.21 9.33 -5.65
N PHE A 180 -2.20 8.78 -4.98
CA PHE A 180 -2.35 8.23 -3.64
C PHE A 180 -2.81 9.29 -2.64
N LYS A 181 -3.83 8.94 -1.87
CA LYS A 181 -4.26 9.66 -0.67
C LYS A 181 -4.54 8.63 0.40
N ASN A 182 -3.91 8.76 1.56
CA ASN A 182 -4.24 7.94 2.71
C ASN A 182 -5.61 8.41 3.26
N PRO A 183 -6.68 7.61 3.15
CA PRO A 183 -8.02 8.01 3.57
C PRO A 183 -8.15 8.18 5.09
N PHE A 184 -7.16 7.74 5.87
CA PHE A 184 -7.13 7.83 7.32
C PHE A 184 -6.14 8.87 7.84
N ALA A 185 -5.46 9.62 6.97
CA ALA A 185 -4.59 10.70 7.39
C ALA A 185 -5.42 11.91 7.85
N ILE A 186 -5.12 12.43 9.04
CA ILE A 186 -5.71 13.67 9.56
C ILE A 186 -4.70 14.79 9.32
N SER A 187 -5.11 15.86 8.64
CA SER A 187 -4.21 17.00 8.40
C SER A 187 -4.04 17.82 9.68
N GLU A 188 -2.90 18.52 9.82
CA GLU A 188 -2.66 19.41 10.98
C GLU A 188 -3.75 20.47 11.16
N GLU A 189 -4.32 20.97 10.05
CA GLU A 189 -5.44 21.92 10.09
C GLU A 189 -6.69 21.26 10.68
N ARG A 190 -7.01 20.05 10.23
CA ARG A 190 -8.16 19.30 10.72
C ARG A 190 -7.99 18.88 12.17
N GLU A 191 -6.78 18.48 12.57
CA GLU A 191 -6.43 18.21 13.97
C GLU A 191 -6.74 19.42 14.87
N LYS A 192 -6.33 20.63 14.47
CA LYS A 192 -6.62 21.85 15.24
C LYS A 192 -8.12 22.15 15.31
N GLN A 193 -8.85 21.97 14.22
CA GLN A 193 -10.31 22.14 14.20
C GLN A 193 -10.99 21.16 15.17
N LEU A 194 -10.61 19.88 15.14
CA LEU A 194 -11.12 18.84 16.01
C LEU A 194 -10.83 19.14 17.49
N GLN A 195 -9.59 19.50 17.82
CA GLN A 195 -9.17 19.83 19.18
C GLN A 195 -9.92 21.06 19.75
N GLN A 196 -10.22 22.05 18.92
CA GLN A 196 -10.98 23.24 19.34
C GLN A 196 -12.48 22.95 19.46
N GLY A 197 -13.01 22.11 18.56
CA GLY A 197 -14.43 21.77 18.49
C GLY A 197 -14.89 20.78 19.55
N ILE A 198 -14.01 19.96 20.11
CA ILE A 198 -14.38 18.86 21.04
C ILE A 198 -15.13 19.31 22.30
N PHE A 199 -14.99 20.58 22.69
CA PHE A 199 -15.65 21.18 23.87
C PHE A 199 -16.84 22.08 23.50
N ALA A 200 -17.23 22.14 22.22
CA ALA A 200 -18.40 22.87 21.81
C ALA A 200 -19.68 22.17 22.29
N ASP A 201 -20.67 22.95 22.70
CA ASP A 201 -22.00 22.45 23.01
C ASP A 201 -22.77 22.23 21.71
N HIS A 202 -23.13 20.98 21.43
CA HIS A 202 -23.88 20.58 20.24
C HIS A 202 -25.36 20.30 20.53
N GLY A 203 -25.84 20.71 21.71
CA GLY A 203 -27.19 20.45 22.17
C GLY A 203 -27.24 19.37 23.23
N ASP A 204 -28.18 18.44 23.12
CA ASP A 204 -28.26 17.37 24.10
C ASP A 204 -27.23 16.24 23.87
N PHE A 205 -27.19 15.28 24.80
CA PHE A 205 -26.27 14.14 24.73
C PHE A 205 -26.40 13.34 23.43
N SER A 206 -27.62 13.11 22.96
CA SER A 206 -27.88 12.34 21.74
C SER A 206 -27.47 13.12 20.51
N GLU A 207 -27.80 14.42 20.46
CA GLU A 207 -27.39 15.32 19.37
C GLU A 207 -25.86 15.42 19.27
N THR A 208 -25.17 15.44 20.41
CA THR A 208 -23.70 15.45 20.45
C THR A 208 -23.10 14.14 19.91
N ILE A 209 -23.68 12.98 20.24
CA ILE A 209 -23.25 11.69 19.66
C ILE A 209 -23.46 11.70 18.14
N VAL A 210 -24.65 12.11 17.68
CA VAL A 210 -24.98 12.19 16.24
C VAL A 210 -24.00 13.08 15.50
N TYR A 211 -23.64 14.24 16.07
CA TYR A 211 -22.62 15.12 15.50
C TYR A 211 -21.30 14.36 15.22
N TYR A 212 -20.78 13.62 16.20
CA TYR A 212 -19.54 12.86 16.02
C TYR A 212 -19.69 11.71 15.02
N CYS A 213 -20.84 11.03 14.98
CA CYS A 213 -21.09 9.97 14.00
C CYS A 213 -21.21 10.48 12.55
N GLU A 214 -21.83 11.66 12.35
CA GLU A 214 -22.13 12.18 11.01
C GLU A 214 -21.06 13.12 10.45
N GLN A 215 -20.35 13.85 11.33
CA GLN A 215 -19.41 14.90 10.92
C GLN A 215 -17.94 14.53 11.13
N CYS A 216 -17.67 13.41 11.80
CA CYS A 216 -16.33 12.87 11.98
C CYS A 216 -16.25 11.44 11.45
N SER A 217 -15.14 11.12 10.80
CA SER A 217 -14.79 9.73 10.49
C SER A 217 -14.41 8.97 11.77
N LEU A 218 -14.45 7.64 11.72
CA LEU A 218 -14.00 6.80 12.83
C LEU A 218 -12.53 7.06 13.21
N CYS A 219 -11.67 7.40 12.24
CA CYS A 219 -10.28 7.77 12.51
C CYS A 219 -10.20 9.05 13.35
N GLU A 220 -11.01 10.06 13.02
CA GLU A 220 -11.06 11.33 13.75
C GLU A 220 -11.65 11.17 15.16
N THR A 221 -12.67 10.34 15.34
CA THR A 221 -13.21 10.07 16.68
C THR A 221 -12.20 9.29 17.53
N CYS A 222 -11.46 8.34 16.97
CA CYS A 222 -10.36 7.66 17.66
C CYS A 222 -9.25 8.65 18.06
N TYR A 223 -8.89 9.57 17.16
CA TYR A 223 -7.94 10.66 17.44
C TYR A 223 -8.38 11.53 18.61
N LEU A 224 -9.65 11.94 18.66
CA LEU A 224 -10.16 12.76 19.76
C LEU A 224 -10.08 12.06 21.12
N VAL A 225 -10.38 10.75 21.17
CA VAL A 225 -10.25 9.94 22.39
C VAL A 225 -8.78 9.86 22.83
N GLU A 226 -7.86 9.60 21.90
CA GLU A 226 -6.43 9.56 22.17
C GLU A 226 -5.92 10.92 22.67
N PHE A 227 -6.30 12.01 22.01
CA PHE A 227 -5.97 13.38 22.42
C PHE A 227 -6.44 13.70 23.84
N LEU A 228 -7.68 13.33 24.19
CA LEU A 228 -8.19 13.48 25.55
C LEU A 228 -7.35 12.70 26.57
N ASN A 229 -7.03 11.45 26.26
CA ASN A 229 -6.30 10.55 27.16
C ASN A 229 -4.83 10.92 27.34
N LEU A 230 -4.15 11.35 26.28
CA LEU A 230 -2.70 11.61 26.30
C LEU A 230 -2.36 13.07 26.59
N VAL A 231 -3.26 14.01 26.29
CA VAL A 231 -2.96 15.45 26.42
C VAL A 231 -3.82 16.11 27.50
N ILE A 232 -5.15 16.01 27.39
CA ILE A 232 -6.05 16.82 28.20
C ILE A 232 -6.17 16.30 29.63
N LEU A 233 -6.49 15.01 29.81
CA LEU A 233 -6.64 14.40 31.13
C LEU A 233 -5.34 14.45 31.96
N PRO A 234 -4.15 14.14 31.42
CA PRO A 234 -2.90 14.28 32.17
C PRO A 234 -2.64 15.72 32.63
N LYS A 235 -2.83 16.71 31.75
CA LYS A 235 -2.69 18.13 32.13
C LYS A 235 -3.65 18.54 33.25
N ALA A 236 -4.91 18.11 33.18
CA ALA A 236 -5.88 18.40 34.24
C ALA A 236 -5.51 17.75 35.59
N ARG A 237 -4.95 16.52 35.56
CA ARG A 237 -4.41 15.84 36.77
C ARG A 237 -3.24 16.61 37.36
N GLU A 238 -2.28 17.03 36.53
CA GLU A 238 -1.13 17.83 36.96
C GLU A 238 -1.55 19.16 37.58
N MET A 239 -2.58 19.79 37.03
CA MET A 239 -3.16 21.03 37.54
C MET A 239 -4.12 20.83 38.73
N GLN A 240 -4.36 19.59 39.16
CA GLN A 240 -5.27 19.21 40.26
C GLN A 240 -6.69 19.77 40.12
N LYS A 241 -7.22 19.79 38.89
CA LYS A 241 -8.57 20.29 38.61
C LYS A 241 -9.59 19.16 38.53
N GLU A 242 -10.17 18.78 39.66
CA GLU A 242 -11.12 17.64 39.72
C GLU A 242 -12.40 17.84 38.90
N ASP A 243 -12.94 19.06 38.83
CA ASP A 243 -14.15 19.34 38.04
C ASP A 243 -13.86 19.25 36.53
N ASP A 244 -12.71 19.76 36.09
CA ASP A 244 -12.23 19.61 34.71
C ASP A 244 -12.04 18.13 34.36
N LEU A 245 -11.50 17.32 35.27
CA LEU A 245 -11.34 15.87 35.05
C LEU A 245 -12.67 15.16 34.82
N LYS A 246 -13.68 15.43 35.65
CA LYS A 246 -15.02 14.85 35.49
C LYS A 246 -15.65 15.28 34.16
N TYR A 247 -15.50 16.55 33.78
CA TYR A 247 -16.01 17.06 32.53
C TYR A 247 -15.32 16.41 31.32
N PHE A 248 -14.00 16.29 31.32
CA PHE A 248 -13.25 15.67 30.23
C PHE A 248 -13.52 14.16 30.12
N ASP A 249 -13.66 13.46 31.25
CA ASP A 249 -14.08 12.05 31.25
C ASP A 249 -15.50 11.88 30.69
N TYR A 250 -16.42 12.82 30.96
CA TYR A 250 -17.75 12.84 30.36
C TYR A 250 -17.70 13.01 28.83
N ILE A 251 -16.94 14.01 28.33
CA ILE A 251 -16.75 14.22 26.89
C ILE A 251 -16.12 12.99 26.22
N ARG A 252 -15.09 12.39 26.85
CA ARG A 252 -14.47 11.16 26.34
C ARG A 252 -15.51 10.04 26.19
N SER A 253 -16.40 9.90 27.18
CA SER A 253 -17.42 8.85 27.19
C SER A 253 -18.44 9.03 26.05
N ILE A 254 -18.81 10.28 25.73
CA ILE A 254 -19.66 10.59 24.56
C ILE A 254 -18.99 10.13 23.25
N ILE A 255 -17.71 10.44 23.08
CA ILE A 255 -16.98 10.12 21.84
C ILE A 255 -16.77 8.60 21.72
N GLN A 256 -16.52 7.91 22.83
CA GLN A 256 -16.45 6.44 22.87
C GLN A 256 -17.77 5.81 22.42
N ILE A 257 -18.91 6.35 22.86
CA ILE A 257 -20.23 5.87 22.42
C ILE A 257 -20.42 6.11 20.91
N ALA A 258 -19.96 7.25 20.38
CA ALA A 258 -20.00 7.49 18.92
C ALA A 258 -19.18 6.47 18.13
N ILE A 259 -18.02 6.04 18.66
CA ILE A 259 -17.23 4.95 18.09
C ILE A 259 -18.03 3.63 18.14
N GLU A 260 -18.59 3.26 19.30
CA GLU A 260 -19.40 2.05 19.46
C GLU A 260 -20.57 2.00 18.45
N VAL A 261 -21.23 3.13 18.21
CA VAL A 261 -22.33 3.24 17.25
C VAL A 261 -21.85 3.10 15.79
N THR A 262 -20.64 3.54 15.49
CA THR A 262 -20.09 3.51 14.13
C THR A 262 -19.47 2.16 13.77
N LEU A 263 -18.85 1.46 14.72
CA LEU A 263 -18.16 0.18 14.52
C LEU A 263 -18.95 -0.87 13.72
N PRO A 264 -20.27 -1.11 13.95
CA PRO A 264 -21.05 -2.11 13.21
C PRO A 264 -21.08 -1.87 11.69
N SER A 265 -20.87 -0.64 11.23
CA SER A 265 -20.88 -0.26 9.82
C SER A 265 -19.52 -0.44 9.12
N GLN A 266 -18.48 -0.75 9.89
CA GLN A 266 -17.11 -0.84 9.39
C GLN A 266 -16.73 -2.27 9.02
N LYS A 267 -15.75 -2.42 8.13
CA LYS A 267 -15.04 -3.69 8.00
C LYS A 267 -14.11 -3.83 9.18
N LEU A 268 -14.25 -4.91 9.94
CA LEU A 268 -13.45 -5.13 11.14
C LEU A 268 -12.42 -6.25 10.91
N PHE A 269 -11.27 -6.09 11.54
CA PHE A 269 -10.19 -7.05 11.50
C PHE A 269 -9.61 -7.23 12.89
N VAL A 270 -9.23 -8.46 13.24
CA VAL A 270 -8.38 -8.73 14.39
C VAL A 270 -6.98 -9.12 13.92
N LEU A 271 -6.00 -8.88 14.78
CA LEU A 271 -4.62 -9.28 14.52
C LEU A 271 -4.40 -10.71 14.99
N LYS A 272 -3.67 -11.49 14.19
CA LYS A 272 -3.17 -12.82 14.58
C LYS A 272 -1.65 -12.86 14.53
N ASP A 273 -1.06 -13.57 15.47
CA ASP A 273 0.35 -13.93 15.37
C ASP A 273 0.57 -14.85 14.15
N ARG A 274 1.60 -14.58 13.35
CA ARG A 274 1.88 -15.33 12.12
C ARG A 274 2.25 -16.78 12.39
N GLU A 275 2.99 -17.04 13.47
CA GLU A 275 3.50 -18.36 13.78
C GLU A 275 2.45 -19.19 14.51
N SER A 276 1.88 -18.66 15.60
CA SER A 276 0.92 -19.40 16.42
C SER A 276 -0.50 -19.38 15.85
N GLN A 277 -0.80 -18.42 14.98
CA GLN A 277 -2.15 -18.18 14.48
C GLN A 277 -3.17 -17.92 15.61
N GLU A 278 -2.70 -17.46 16.77
CA GLU A 278 -3.56 -17.01 17.87
C GLU A 278 -3.93 -15.54 17.70
N VAL A 279 -5.15 -15.19 18.14
CA VAL A 279 -5.60 -13.79 18.16
C VAL A 279 -4.75 -13.00 19.16
N LEU A 280 -4.26 -11.85 18.70
CA LEU A 280 -3.44 -10.96 19.51
C LEU A 280 -4.29 -10.28 20.58
N ILE A 281 -4.05 -10.68 21.83
CA ILE A 281 -4.58 -10.01 23.02
C ILE A 281 -3.39 -9.61 23.88
N LYS A 282 -3.27 -8.32 24.19
CA LYS A 282 -2.16 -7.79 24.99
C LYS A 282 -2.68 -6.93 26.12
N ASN A 283 -2.24 -7.23 27.35
CA ASN A 283 -2.68 -6.53 28.56
C ASN A 283 -4.21 -6.49 28.70
N ASN A 284 -4.89 -7.62 28.45
CA ASN A 284 -6.36 -7.76 28.42
C ASN A 284 -7.07 -6.86 27.38
N ASN A 285 -6.35 -6.39 26.35
CA ASN A 285 -6.93 -5.63 25.26
C ASN A 285 -6.89 -6.41 23.94
N LEU A 286 -8.03 -6.49 23.28
CA LEU A 286 -8.15 -7.02 21.92
C LEU A 286 -7.96 -5.89 20.91
N TYR A 287 -7.09 -6.07 19.92
CA TYR A 287 -6.91 -5.09 18.85
C TYR A 287 -7.95 -5.33 17.75
N VAL A 288 -8.78 -4.32 17.51
CA VAL A 288 -9.83 -4.32 16.48
C VAL A 288 -9.53 -3.22 15.49
N LEU A 289 -9.20 -3.60 14.26
CA LEU A 289 -8.86 -2.69 13.19
C LEU A 289 -10.06 -2.45 12.29
N TYR A 290 -10.26 -1.21 11.85
CA TYR A 290 -11.37 -0.84 10.97
C TYR A 290 -10.97 -0.69 9.48
N THR A 291 -9.75 -1.11 9.14
CA THR A 291 -9.23 -1.10 7.76
C THR A 291 -8.12 -2.15 7.61
N ASP A 292 -7.93 -2.65 6.39
CA ASP A 292 -6.84 -3.55 6.02
C ASP A 292 -5.75 -2.87 5.18
N LEU A 293 -5.82 -1.54 5.02
CA LEU A 293 -4.88 -0.76 4.22
C LEU A 293 -3.41 -1.00 4.61
N PHE A 294 -3.15 -1.24 5.89
CA PHE A 294 -1.80 -1.34 6.44
C PHE A 294 -1.35 -2.78 6.73
N LYS A 295 -2.10 -3.80 6.26
CA LYS A 295 -1.89 -5.19 6.69
C LYS A 295 -0.50 -5.78 6.38
N TYR A 296 0.19 -5.25 5.37
CA TYR A 296 1.54 -5.71 5.01
C TYR A 296 2.68 -4.94 5.70
N MET A 297 2.36 -3.86 6.41
CA MET A 297 3.36 -3.05 7.11
C MET A 297 3.70 -3.59 8.50
N GLY A 298 2.94 -4.57 9.00
CA GLY A 298 3.12 -5.18 10.32
C GLY A 298 3.64 -6.61 10.29
N HIS A 299 3.88 -7.14 11.50
CA HIS A 299 4.30 -8.52 11.74
C HIS A 299 3.13 -9.49 11.98
N TYR A 300 1.90 -8.99 11.95
CA TYR A 300 0.69 -9.75 12.24
C TYR A 300 -0.11 -9.99 10.96
N ASP A 301 -0.90 -11.06 10.97
CA ASP A 301 -1.90 -11.30 9.95
C ASP A 301 -3.22 -10.64 10.34
N TYR A 302 -3.95 -10.17 9.35
CA TYR A 302 -5.26 -9.56 9.54
C TYR A 302 -6.33 -10.60 9.25
N GLN A 303 -7.18 -10.88 10.24
CA GLN A 303 -8.36 -11.72 10.06
C GLN A 303 -9.60 -10.84 10.04
N ALA A 304 -10.32 -10.84 8.91
CA ALA A 304 -11.62 -10.18 8.83
C ALA A 304 -12.61 -10.81 9.81
N VAL A 305 -13.37 -9.98 10.51
CA VAL A 305 -14.37 -10.38 11.50
C VAL A 305 -15.58 -9.46 11.44
N THR A 306 -16.69 -9.94 11.98
CA THR A 306 -17.88 -9.17 12.31
C THR A 306 -17.82 -8.70 13.77
N LEU A 307 -18.67 -7.74 14.13
CA LEU A 307 -18.74 -7.28 15.53
C LEU A 307 -19.25 -8.40 16.47
N ALA A 308 -20.10 -9.31 15.98
CA ALA A 308 -20.55 -10.46 16.75
C ALA A 308 -19.39 -11.43 17.08
N GLU A 309 -18.50 -11.70 16.11
CA GLU A 309 -17.30 -12.50 16.35
C GLU A 309 -16.33 -11.80 17.32
N VAL A 310 -16.22 -10.47 17.25
CA VAL A 310 -15.46 -9.69 18.25
C VAL A 310 -16.05 -9.88 19.64
N ALA A 311 -17.38 -9.82 19.79
CA ALA A 311 -18.07 -10.06 21.07
C ALA A 311 -17.85 -11.48 21.59
N GLU A 312 -17.85 -12.49 20.72
CA GLU A 312 -17.52 -13.87 21.09
C GLU A 312 -16.08 -13.99 21.61
N ILE A 313 -15.11 -13.43 20.90
CA ILE A 313 -13.70 -13.42 21.35
C ILE A 313 -13.58 -12.76 22.73
N ILE A 314 -14.26 -11.64 22.94
CA ILE A 314 -14.27 -10.95 24.23
C ILE A 314 -14.73 -11.87 25.36
N ARG A 315 -15.87 -12.56 25.17
CA ARG A 315 -16.45 -13.47 26.16
C ARG A 315 -15.56 -14.67 26.43
N GLU A 316 -15.06 -15.31 25.38
CA GLU A 316 -14.25 -16.52 25.49
C GLU A 316 -12.89 -16.27 26.14
N LYS A 317 -12.28 -15.12 25.85
CA LYS A 317 -10.93 -14.78 26.30
C LYS A 317 -10.90 -13.88 27.53
N GLY A 318 -12.07 -13.43 28.01
CA GLY A 318 -12.16 -12.54 29.18
C GLY A 318 -11.49 -11.18 28.95
N VAL A 319 -11.67 -10.61 27.75
CA VAL A 319 -11.08 -9.33 27.37
C VAL A 319 -11.79 -8.20 28.10
N GLU A 320 -11.03 -7.26 28.67
CA GLU A 320 -11.60 -6.13 29.41
C GLU A 320 -11.92 -4.93 28.51
N ASN A 321 -11.08 -4.71 27.49
CA ASN A 321 -11.23 -3.59 26.56
C ASN A 321 -10.88 -4.00 25.13
N ILE A 322 -11.39 -3.24 24.17
CA ILE A 322 -10.90 -3.27 22.80
C ILE A 322 -10.07 -2.02 22.50
N CYS A 323 -8.99 -2.20 21.73
CA CYS A 323 -8.21 -1.13 21.12
C CYS A 323 -8.68 -0.96 19.67
N VAL A 324 -9.47 0.08 19.41
CA VAL A 324 -9.94 0.44 18.06
C VAL A 324 -8.90 1.33 17.40
N THR A 325 -8.42 0.93 16.22
CA THR A 325 -7.37 1.67 15.49
C THR A 325 -7.36 1.32 14.00
N ASN A 326 -6.70 2.12 13.16
CA ASN A 326 -6.33 1.71 11.80
C ASN A 326 -5.00 0.95 11.74
N GLY A 327 -4.24 0.86 12.85
CA GLY A 327 -2.92 0.25 12.89
C GLY A 327 -1.83 1.29 13.23
N PRO A 328 -1.34 2.09 12.27
CA PRO A 328 -0.28 3.07 12.52
C PRO A 328 -0.77 4.38 13.16
N GLY A 329 -2.07 4.64 13.13
CA GLY A 329 -2.68 5.87 13.59
C GLY A 329 -3.28 5.78 14.99
N PRO A 330 -4.23 6.68 15.31
CA PRO A 330 -4.75 6.84 16.67
C PRO A 330 -5.37 5.58 17.25
N VAL A 331 -5.31 5.45 18.58
CA VAL A 331 -5.90 4.32 19.30
C VAL A 331 -6.96 4.80 20.29
N ALA A 332 -8.18 4.29 20.14
CA ALA A 332 -9.23 4.43 21.13
C ALA A 332 -9.38 3.16 21.96
N LEU A 333 -9.21 3.27 23.27
CA LEU A 333 -9.49 2.19 24.21
C LEU A 333 -10.97 2.26 24.63
N ILE A 334 -11.72 1.17 24.43
CA ILE A 334 -13.15 1.10 24.69
C ILE A 334 -13.46 -0.11 25.57
N SER A 335 -14.34 0.06 26.55
CA SER A 335 -14.75 -1.02 27.46
C SER A 335 -15.48 -2.14 26.70
N ALA A 336 -15.07 -3.38 26.92
CA ALA A 336 -15.67 -4.53 26.26
C ALA A 336 -17.10 -4.85 26.74
N LYS A 337 -17.49 -4.32 27.92
CA LYS A 337 -18.78 -4.60 28.59
C LYS A 337 -20.04 -4.17 27.83
N GLY A 338 -19.92 -3.21 26.90
CA GLY A 338 -21.03 -2.80 26.03
C GLY A 338 -21.17 -3.76 24.85
N ILE A 339 -20.05 -4.04 24.20
CA ILE A 339 -19.97 -4.82 22.96
C ILE A 339 -20.39 -6.28 23.16
N GLU A 340 -20.04 -6.88 24.31
CA GLU A 340 -20.36 -8.29 24.61
C GLU A 340 -21.85 -8.58 24.87
N LYS A 341 -22.69 -7.55 25.05
CA LYS A 341 -24.10 -7.69 25.45
C LYS A 341 -25.08 -7.59 24.30
N ASP A 342 -24.69 -6.88 23.25
CA ASP A 342 -25.58 -6.55 22.12
C ASP A 342 -25.57 -7.62 21.02
N TYR A 343 -24.72 -8.64 21.16
CA TYR A 343 -24.52 -9.79 20.25
C TYR A 343 -24.24 -11.05 21.08
#